data_AF-A0A933KZE0-F1
#
_entry.id   AF-A0A933KZE0-F1
#
_cell.length_a   1.000
_cell.length_b   1.000
_cell.length_c   1.000
_cell.angle_alpha   90.00
_cell.angle_beta   90.00
_cell.angle_gamma   90.00
#
_symmetry.space_group_name_H-M   'P 1'
#
loop_
_entity.id
_entity.type
_entity.pdbx_description
1 polymer ?
#
loop_
_entity_poly.entity_id
_entity_poly.type
_entity_poly.pdbx_seq_one_letter_code
_entity_poly.pdbx_strand_id
1 'polypeptide(L)'
;MSGLPKIDLIPGWDCYDWRNARTILEHGHPSEWGDIVDVLTAARLPHSELAAKGKNKTETAAAIDSKFYERGWVEKQFETKIVVDEVESASPTHKVDCFKGKIALEVEWNNKDPFFDRDLNNFRLLYDLRVADVGVVVTRSTALQHWLNQNYDMFAKAHGTFGASTTHFDKLEPRILGGGAGGCPVLVFAMTPAIYVDDRAKS
;
A
#
# COMPACT_ATOMS: atom_id res chain seq x y z
N MET A 1 8.59 -2.73 -22.98
CA MET A 1 8.32 -3.63 -21.83
C MET A 1 6.85 -3.48 -21.51
N SER A 2 6.11 -4.58 -21.33
CA SER A 2 4.72 -4.52 -20.87
C SER A 2 4.69 -4.00 -19.43
N GLY A 3 3.79 -3.07 -19.12
CA GLY A 3 3.55 -2.61 -17.75
C GLY A 3 3.04 -3.73 -16.84
N LEU A 4 2.82 -3.41 -15.57
CA LEU A 4 2.19 -4.33 -14.63
C LEU A 4 0.79 -4.72 -15.13
N PRO A 5 0.41 -6.02 -15.09
CA PRO A 5 -0.91 -6.45 -15.51
C PRO A 5 -2.00 -5.82 -14.64
N LYS A 6 -2.79 -4.91 -15.24
CA LYS A 6 -3.97 -4.34 -14.61
C LYS A 6 -5.10 -5.37 -14.60
N ILE A 7 -5.80 -5.48 -13.49
CA ILE A 7 -6.95 -6.37 -13.31
C ILE A 7 -8.14 -5.60 -12.71
N ASP A 8 -9.35 -6.02 -13.09
CA ASP A 8 -10.58 -5.51 -12.49
C ASP A 8 -10.91 -6.32 -11.24
N LEU A 9 -10.95 -5.66 -10.09
CA LEU A 9 -11.23 -6.29 -8.78
C LEU A 9 -12.33 -5.58 -8.01
N ILE A 10 -12.14 -4.30 -7.69
CA ILE A 10 -13.06 -3.53 -6.86
C ILE A 10 -13.28 -2.13 -7.45
N PRO A 11 -14.50 -1.57 -7.34
CA PRO A 11 -14.82 -0.27 -7.92
C PRO A 11 -14.04 0.85 -7.24
N GLY A 12 -13.54 1.80 -8.03
CA GLY A 12 -12.79 2.96 -7.53
C GLY A 12 -11.30 2.72 -7.30
N TRP A 13 -10.79 1.55 -7.70
CA TRP A 13 -9.38 1.18 -7.56
C TRP A 13 -8.81 0.69 -8.89
N ASP A 14 -7.60 1.14 -9.21
CA ASP A 14 -6.76 0.52 -10.23
C ASP A 14 -5.95 -0.60 -9.56
N CYS A 15 -6.21 -1.86 -9.94
CA CYS A 15 -5.56 -3.01 -9.31
C CYS A 15 -4.55 -3.66 -10.25
N TYR A 16 -3.43 -4.14 -9.70
CA TYR A 16 -2.36 -4.74 -10.50
C TYR A 16 -1.81 -6.00 -9.84
N ASP A 17 -1.75 -7.09 -10.59
CA ASP A 17 -1.34 -8.41 -10.09
C ASP A 17 0.04 -8.79 -10.60
N TRP A 18 0.96 -9.02 -9.65
CA TRP A 18 2.31 -9.46 -9.92
C TRP A 18 2.55 -10.86 -9.37
N ARG A 19 2.95 -11.78 -10.26
CA ARG A 19 3.26 -13.19 -9.94
C ARG A 19 2.10 -13.97 -9.30
N ASN A 20 0.88 -13.73 -9.78
CA ASN A 20 -0.34 -14.43 -9.35
C ASN A 20 -0.67 -14.21 -7.87
N ALA A 21 -0.36 -13.03 -7.33
CA ALA A 21 -0.65 -12.65 -5.95
C ALA A 21 -2.15 -12.77 -5.65
N ARG A 22 -3.00 -12.38 -6.60
CA ARG A 22 -4.45 -12.54 -6.51
C ARG A 22 -4.84 -14.00 -6.26
N THR A 23 -4.36 -14.93 -7.10
CA THR A 23 -4.70 -16.36 -7.01
C THR A 23 -4.29 -16.95 -5.67
N ILE A 24 -3.11 -16.55 -5.16
CA ILE A 24 -2.61 -17.00 -3.85
C ILE A 24 -3.50 -16.47 -2.72
N LEU A 25 -3.89 -15.19 -2.77
CA LEU A 25 -4.82 -14.61 -1.79
C LEU A 25 -6.20 -15.28 -1.84
N GLU A 26 -6.81 -15.37 -3.02
CA GLU A 26 -8.17 -15.90 -3.20
C GLU A 26 -8.32 -17.35 -2.72
N HIS A 27 -7.32 -18.20 -2.96
CA HIS A 27 -7.41 -19.63 -2.68
C HIS A 27 -6.59 -20.09 -1.47
N GLY A 28 -5.47 -19.43 -1.19
CA GLY A 28 -4.58 -19.77 -0.06
C GLY A 28 -4.92 -19.02 1.22
N HIS A 29 -5.47 -17.80 1.11
CA HIS A 29 -5.74 -16.91 2.26
C HIS A 29 -7.14 -16.28 2.16
N PRO A 30 -8.22 -17.08 2.02
CA PRO A 30 -9.55 -16.56 1.69
C PRO A 30 -10.13 -15.62 2.77
N SER A 31 -9.74 -15.79 4.05
CA SER A 31 -10.19 -14.88 5.12
C SER A 31 -9.51 -13.51 4.99
N GLU A 32 -8.20 -13.48 4.79
CA GLU A 32 -7.43 -12.25 4.60
C GLU A 32 -7.84 -11.55 3.31
N TRP A 33 -8.09 -12.32 2.25
CA TRP A 33 -8.63 -11.80 1.00
C TRP A 33 -9.98 -11.10 1.19
N GLY A 34 -10.92 -11.73 1.90
CA GLY A 34 -12.21 -11.13 2.24
C GLY A 34 -12.05 -9.83 3.01
N ASP A 35 -11.16 -9.80 4.00
CA ASP A 35 -10.85 -8.57 4.75
C ASP A 35 -10.34 -7.44 3.84
N ILE A 36 -9.38 -7.75 2.96
CA ILE A 36 -8.81 -6.76 2.02
C ILE A 36 -9.89 -6.20 1.09
N VAL A 37 -10.67 -7.07 0.45
CA VAL A 37 -11.73 -6.65 -0.47
C VAL A 37 -12.76 -5.79 0.25
N ASP A 38 -13.24 -6.21 1.42
CA ASP A 38 -14.24 -5.46 2.18
C ASP A 38 -13.74 -4.09 2.59
N VAL A 39 -12.54 -4.03 3.21
CA VAL A 39 -11.97 -2.79 3.74
C VAL A 39 -11.71 -1.80 2.62
N LEU A 40 -11.06 -2.24 1.53
CA LEU A 40 -10.71 -1.35 0.43
C LEU A 40 -11.94 -0.94 -0.40
N THR A 41 -12.94 -1.81 -0.55
CA THR A 41 -14.21 -1.44 -1.21
C THR A 41 -14.98 -0.39 -0.40
N ALA A 42 -14.93 -0.45 0.92
CA ALA A 42 -15.59 0.51 1.81
C ALA A 42 -14.79 1.81 1.99
N ALA A 43 -13.49 1.80 1.71
CA ALA A 43 -12.62 2.96 1.88
C ALA A 43 -13.09 4.15 1.04
N ARG A 44 -13.06 5.34 1.65
CA ARG A 44 -13.36 6.61 1.00
C ARG A 44 -12.24 7.58 1.30
N LEU A 45 -12.16 8.63 0.49
CA LEU A 45 -11.24 9.73 0.67
C LEU A 45 -12.05 11.02 0.89
N PRO A 46 -12.40 11.34 2.15
CA PRO A 46 -13.18 12.53 2.47
C PRO A 46 -12.42 13.82 2.14
N HIS A 47 -13.16 14.87 1.78
CA HIS A 47 -12.59 16.19 1.59
C HIS A 47 -11.93 16.72 2.86
N SER A 48 -12.56 16.51 4.02
CA SER A 48 -12.03 16.89 5.33
C SER A 48 -10.62 16.34 5.59
N GLU A 49 -10.36 15.06 5.29
CA GLU A 49 -9.04 14.44 5.45
C GLU A 49 -7.98 15.05 4.50
N LEU A 50 -8.36 15.32 3.25
CA LEU A 50 -7.46 15.97 2.28
C LEU A 50 -7.14 17.41 2.68
N ALA A 51 -8.09 18.12 3.30
CA ALA A 51 -7.93 19.48 3.77
C ALA A 51 -7.16 19.59 5.11
N ALA A 52 -7.18 18.53 5.94
CA ALA A 52 -6.60 18.51 7.28
C ALA A 52 -5.13 18.97 7.33
N LYS A 53 -4.78 19.82 8.30
CA LYS A 53 -3.42 20.37 8.47
C LYS A 53 -2.55 19.42 9.30
N GLY A 54 -1.89 18.43 8.69
CA GLY A 54 -1.06 17.45 9.43
C GLY A 54 0.14 16.89 8.67
N LYS A 55 1.26 16.67 9.41
CA LYS A 55 2.65 16.42 8.93
C LYS A 55 3.14 14.96 9.00
N ASN A 56 2.39 14.01 9.56
CA ASN A 56 2.79 12.58 9.69
C ASN A 56 1.57 11.69 9.43
N LYS A 57 1.79 10.49 8.85
CA LYS A 57 0.82 9.46 8.41
C LYS A 57 -0.62 10.03 8.39
N THR A 58 -0.95 10.68 7.28
CA THR A 58 -2.25 11.33 7.04
C THR A 58 -3.41 10.45 7.48
N GLU A 59 -4.46 11.07 8.02
CA GLU A 59 -5.67 10.44 8.53
C GLU A 59 -6.16 9.26 7.66
N THR A 60 -6.06 9.37 6.33
CA THR A 60 -6.41 8.32 5.37
C THR A 60 -5.68 6.98 5.58
N ALA A 61 -4.37 6.97 5.80
CA ALA A 61 -3.61 5.73 5.98
C ALA A 61 -3.98 5.07 7.32
N ALA A 62 -4.04 5.88 8.38
CA ALA A 62 -4.46 5.43 9.71
C ALA A 62 -5.92 4.93 9.72
N ALA A 63 -6.80 5.54 8.93
CA ALA A 63 -8.20 5.13 8.80
C ALA A 63 -8.31 3.74 8.15
N ILE A 64 -7.51 3.46 7.12
CA ILE A 64 -7.44 2.13 6.50
C ILE A 64 -6.84 1.11 7.46
N ASP A 65 -5.69 1.43 8.08
CA ASP A 65 -5.00 0.58 9.05
C ASP A 65 -5.97 0.16 10.18
N SER A 66 -6.74 1.11 10.72
CA SER A 66 -7.71 0.86 11.79
C SER A 66 -8.79 -0.15 11.40
N LYS A 67 -9.24 -0.15 10.14
CA LYS A 67 -10.24 -1.12 9.64
C LYS A 67 -9.67 -2.52 9.49
N PHE A 68 -8.38 -2.64 9.19
CA PHE A 68 -7.70 -3.93 9.27
C PHE A 68 -7.51 -4.38 10.72
N TYR A 69 -7.16 -3.48 11.64
CA TYR A 69 -6.99 -3.81 13.06
C TYR A 69 -8.29 -4.31 13.71
N GLU A 70 -9.44 -3.72 13.36
CA GLU A 70 -10.78 -4.21 13.76
C GLU A 70 -11.02 -5.68 13.34
N ARG A 71 -10.30 -6.16 12.31
CA ARG A 71 -10.37 -7.53 11.77
C ARG A 71 -9.22 -8.44 12.23
N GLY A 72 -8.46 -8.00 13.23
CA GLY A 72 -7.38 -8.79 13.84
C GLY A 72 -6.06 -8.75 13.08
N TRP A 73 -5.89 -7.83 12.14
CA TRP A 73 -4.57 -7.51 11.60
C TRP A 73 -3.75 -6.74 12.63
N VAL A 74 -2.43 -6.81 12.55
CA VAL A 74 -1.55 -6.13 13.51
C VAL A 74 -0.37 -5.47 12.79
N GLU A 75 0.06 -4.31 13.29
CA GLU A 75 1.39 -3.78 12.97
C GLU A 75 2.43 -4.76 13.50
N LYS A 76 3.38 -5.19 12.66
CA LYS A 76 4.32 -6.23 13.03
C LYS A 76 5.75 -5.93 12.61
N GLN A 77 6.65 -5.95 13.60
CA GLN A 77 8.09 -6.01 13.38
C GLN A 77 8.55 -7.47 13.44
N PHE A 78 9.36 -7.88 12.48
CA PHE A 78 9.96 -9.21 12.46
C PHE A 78 11.44 -9.11 12.80
N GLU A 79 11.86 -9.68 13.92
CA GLU A 79 13.29 -9.77 14.21
C GLU A 79 13.91 -10.88 13.36
N THR A 80 14.83 -10.50 12.46
CA THR A 80 15.51 -11.45 11.57
C THR A 80 17.01 -11.42 11.80
N LYS A 81 17.60 -12.61 11.89
CA LYS A 81 19.05 -12.81 12.00
C LYS A 81 19.55 -13.64 10.84
N ILE A 82 20.69 -13.27 10.29
CA ILE A 82 21.42 -14.06 9.29
C ILE A 82 22.67 -14.60 9.98
N VAL A 83 22.85 -15.91 9.91
CA VAL A 83 24.03 -16.60 10.47
C VAL A 83 24.88 -17.11 9.32
N VAL A 84 26.13 -16.66 9.23
CA VAL A 84 27.13 -17.12 8.25
C VAL A 84 28.37 -17.55 9.02
N ASP A 85 28.77 -18.81 8.89
CA ASP A 85 29.93 -19.38 9.59
C ASP A 85 29.92 -19.05 11.10
N GLU A 86 28.77 -19.27 11.75
CA GLU A 86 28.52 -18.98 13.18
C GLU A 86 28.52 -17.49 13.57
N VAL A 87 28.77 -16.58 12.62
CA VAL A 87 28.67 -15.14 12.85
C VAL A 87 27.23 -14.68 12.62
N GLU A 88 26.58 -14.24 13.71
CA GLU A 88 25.26 -13.62 13.63
C GLU A 88 25.37 -12.16 13.17
N SER A 89 24.51 -11.78 12.22
CA SER A 89 24.26 -10.38 11.86
C SER A 89 22.76 -10.11 11.87
N ALA A 90 22.36 -8.95 12.38
CA ALA A 90 20.98 -8.50 12.27
C ALA A 90 20.71 -8.12 10.81
N SER A 91 19.66 -8.69 10.22
CA SER A 91 19.14 -8.18 8.96
C SER A 91 18.10 -7.10 9.27
N PRO A 92 18.24 -5.88 8.75
CA PRO A 92 17.26 -4.83 8.99
C PRO A 92 15.96 -5.16 8.26
N THR A 93 14.92 -5.47 9.03
CA THR A 93 13.53 -5.49 8.57
C THR A 93 12.86 -4.18 8.94
N HIS A 94 11.78 -3.89 8.22
CA HIS A 94 10.88 -2.80 8.58
C HIS A 94 9.59 -3.35 9.15
N LYS A 95 8.92 -2.53 9.97
CA LYS A 95 7.58 -2.84 10.43
C LYS A 95 6.66 -2.91 9.23
N VAL A 96 5.84 -3.96 9.18
CA VAL A 96 4.71 -4.07 8.27
C VAL A 96 3.53 -3.39 8.92
N ASP A 97 2.87 -2.47 8.20
CA ASP A 97 1.71 -1.74 8.70
C ASP A 97 0.59 -2.70 9.14
N CYS A 98 0.21 -3.64 8.28
CA CYS A 98 -0.82 -4.63 8.57
C CYS A 98 -0.35 -6.05 8.21
N PHE A 99 -0.26 -6.93 9.21
CA PHE A 99 0.09 -8.34 9.00
C PHE A 99 -0.96 -9.29 9.58
N LYS A 100 -1.40 -10.28 8.79
CA LYS A 100 -2.29 -11.37 9.20
C LYS A 100 -2.13 -12.57 8.29
N GLY A 101 -2.14 -13.79 8.84
CA GLY A 101 -2.22 -15.01 8.02
C GLY A 101 -1.12 -15.17 6.96
N LYS A 102 0.07 -14.62 7.17
CA LYS A 102 1.19 -14.51 6.21
C LYS A 102 1.00 -13.52 5.06
N ILE A 103 0.05 -12.60 5.17
CA ILE A 103 -0.11 -11.48 4.25
C ILE A 103 0.50 -10.25 4.89
N ALA A 104 1.40 -9.58 4.16
CA ALA A 104 2.02 -8.32 4.56
C ALA A 104 1.42 -7.20 3.73
N LEU A 105 0.75 -6.23 4.36
CA LEU A 105 0.06 -5.12 3.71
C LEU A 105 0.65 -3.79 4.18
N GLU A 106 0.98 -2.92 3.22
CA GLU A 106 1.54 -1.59 3.45
C GLU A 106 0.63 -0.52 2.83
N VAL A 107 0.35 0.55 3.58
CA VAL A 107 -0.51 1.66 3.13
C VAL A 107 0.32 2.93 2.93
N GLU A 108 0.60 3.25 1.67
CA GLU A 108 1.53 4.31 1.28
C GLU A 108 0.82 5.55 0.71
N TRP A 109 0.76 6.63 1.51
CA TRP A 109 0.04 7.86 1.16
C TRP A 109 0.92 9.10 0.87
N ASN A 110 1.95 9.43 1.67
CA ASN A 110 2.64 10.72 1.51
C ASN A 110 4.16 10.70 1.78
N ASN A 111 4.75 9.52 1.94
CA ASN A 111 6.14 9.43 2.33
C ASN A 111 7.08 9.68 1.13
N LYS A 112 8.33 10.08 1.41
CA LYS A 112 9.36 10.39 0.40
C LYS A 112 9.96 9.11 -0.21
N ASP A 113 10.85 9.27 -1.19
CA ASP A 113 11.22 8.23 -2.17
C ASP A 113 11.86 6.89 -1.72
N PRO A 114 12.46 6.64 -0.53
CA PRO A 114 12.99 5.29 -0.27
C PRO A 114 11.93 4.28 0.20
N PHE A 115 10.67 4.67 0.37
CA PHE A 115 9.67 3.81 1.04
C PHE A 115 9.26 2.61 0.18
N PHE A 116 8.95 2.78 -1.11
CA PHE A 116 8.65 1.61 -1.95
C PHE A 116 9.82 0.63 -2.07
N ASP A 117 11.06 1.12 -2.20
CA ASP A 117 12.23 0.24 -2.25
C ASP A 117 12.38 -0.55 -0.94
N ARG A 118 12.12 0.11 0.18
CA ARG A 118 12.15 -0.47 1.52
C ARG A 118 11.06 -1.52 1.70
N ASP A 119 9.82 -1.22 1.35
CA ASP A 119 8.66 -2.08 1.57
C ASP A 119 8.70 -3.29 0.65
N LEU A 120 9.03 -3.09 -0.64
CA LEU A 120 9.23 -4.20 -1.58
C LEU A 120 10.40 -5.10 -1.15
N ASN A 121 11.50 -4.52 -0.66
CA ASN A 121 12.60 -5.31 -0.11
C ASN A 121 12.18 -6.07 1.17
N ASN A 122 11.33 -5.47 2.02
CA ASN A 122 10.79 -6.13 3.19
C ASN A 122 9.90 -7.32 2.79
N PHE A 123 9.02 -7.15 1.79
CA PHE A 123 8.23 -8.24 1.22
C PHE A 123 9.10 -9.36 0.67
N ARG A 124 10.15 -9.02 -0.07
CA ARG A 124 11.13 -9.99 -0.58
C ARG A 124 11.72 -10.82 0.55
N LEU A 125 12.24 -10.15 1.59
CA LEU A 125 12.87 -10.82 2.72
C LEU A 125 11.90 -11.72 3.48
N LEU A 126 10.71 -11.22 3.81
CA LEU A 126 9.69 -11.99 4.52
C LEU A 126 9.21 -13.20 3.70
N TYR A 127 9.14 -13.07 2.37
CA TYR A 127 8.82 -14.17 1.47
C TYR A 127 9.92 -15.24 1.44
N ASP A 128 11.18 -14.83 1.26
CA ASP A 128 12.32 -15.76 1.22
C ASP A 128 12.49 -16.51 2.55
N LEU A 129 12.12 -15.87 3.67
CA LEU A 129 12.08 -16.47 5.01
C LEU A 129 10.82 -17.30 5.31
N ARG A 130 9.88 -17.42 4.35
CA ARG A 130 8.59 -18.13 4.47
C ARG A 130 7.67 -17.56 5.57
N VAL A 131 7.86 -16.30 5.90
CA VAL A 131 7.06 -15.54 6.87
C VAL A 131 5.83 -14.93 6.20
N ALA A 132 5.99 -14.40 4.99
CA ALA A 132 4.89 -13.88 4.18
C ALA A 132 4.76 -14.66 2.87
N ASP A 133 3.54 -14.87 2.40
CA ASP A 133 3.27 -15.54 1.13
C ASP A 133 2.94 -14.51 0.03
N VAL A 134 2.37 -13.35 0.39
CA VAL A 134 2.02 -12.24 -0.52
C VAL A 134 2.25 -10.89 0.16
N GLY A 135 2.81 -9.94 -0.60
CA GLY A 135 2.82 -8.52 -0.28
C GLY A 135 1.63 -7.79 -0.90
N VAL A 136 1.00 -6.87 -0.17
CA VAL A 136 -0.10 -6.03 -0.65
C VAL A 136 0.30 -4.56 -0.48
N VAL A 137 0.18 -3.78 -1.55
CA VAL A 137 0.45 -2.34 -1.51
C VAL A 137 -0.83 -1.56 -1.76
N VAL A 138 -1.19 -0.68 -0.84
CA VAL A 138 -2.27 0.30 -1.01
C VAL A 138 -1.63 1.65 -1.26
N THR A 139 -1.92 2.29 -2.39
CA THR A 139 -1.32 3.58 -2.73
C THR A 139 -2.23 4.45 -3.60
N ARG A 140 -1.75 5.62 -4.05
CA ARG A 140 -2.47 6.49 -4.99
C ARG A 140 -2.27 6.01 -6.42
N SER A 141 -3.35 5.98 -7.22
CA SER A 141 -3.21 5.79 -8.67
C SER A 141 -2.62 7.02 -9.34
N THR A 142 -2.09 6.84 -10.55
CA THR A 142 -1.65 7.94 -11.43
C THR A 142 -2.76 8.97 -11.62
N ALA A 143 -4.01 8.52 -11.77
CA ALA A 143 -5.16 9.40 -11.94
C ALA A 143 -5.45 10.21 -10.67
N LEU A 144 -5.41 9.59 -9.49
CA LEU A 144 -5.61 10.31 -8.22
C LEU A 144 -4.47 11.31 -7.98
N GLN A 145 -3.24 10.92 -8.28
CA GLN A 145 -2.08 11.77 -8.16
C GLN A 145 -2.19 13.05 -9.03
N HIS A 146 -2.58 12.91 -10.28
CA HIS A 146 -2.84 14.07 -11.16
C HIS A 146 -4.02 14.90 -10.68
N TRP A 147 -5.11 14.26 -10.26
CA TRP A 147 -6.30 14.95 -9.78
C TRP A 147 -6.01 15.78 -8.52
N LEU A 148 -5.27 15.24 -7.53
CA LEU A 148 -4.85 15.98 -6.34
C LEU A 148 -3.96 17.18 -6.68
N ASN A 149 -3.05 17.02 -7.65
CA ASN A 149 -2.19 18.11 -8.12
C ASN A 149 -2.97 19.21 -8.86
N GLN A 150 -4.06 18.87 -9.54
CA GLN A 150 -4.89 19.83 -10.28
C GLN A 150 -5.85 20.58 -9.36
N ASN A 151 -6.28 19.96 -8.26
CA ASN A 151 -7.33 20.49 -7.37
C ASN A 151 -6.79 20.86 -5.98
N TYR A 152 -5.48 21.10 -5.83
CA TYR A 152 -4.84 21.35 -4.53
C TYR A 152 -5.48 22.53 -3.77
N ASP A 153 -5.97 23.53 -4.49
CA ASP A 153 -6.62 24.73 -4.00
C ASP A 153 -7.96 24.43 -3.33
N MET A 154 -8.71 23.44 -3.81
CA MET A 154 -9.98 23.02 -3.20
C MET A 154 -9.80 22.56 -1.75
N PHE A 155 -8.61 22.03 -1.42
CA PHE A 155 -8.24 21.53 -0.09
C PHE A 155 -7.49 22.57 0.75
N ALA A 156 -7.46 23.83 0.32
CA ALA A 156 -6.67 24.90 0.93
C ALA A 156 -5.18 24.53 1.11
N LYS A 157 -4.62 23.76 0.16
CA LYS A 157 -3.19 23.40 0.12
C LYS A 157 -2.42 24.36 -0.77
N ALA A 158 -1.11 24.39 -0.60
CA ALA A 158 -0.21 25.09 -1.52
C ALA A 158 0.07 24.23 -2.76
N HIS A 159 0.34 24.87 -3.90
CA HIS A 159 0.79 24.17 -5.09
C HIS A 159 2.01 23.28 -4.78
N GLY A 160 2.02 22.06 -5.30
CA GLY A 160 3.09 21.08 -5.04
C GLY A 160 3.00 20.33 -3.71
N THR A 161 1.98 20.58 -2.87
CA THR A 161 1.75 19.80 -1.63
C THR A 161 1.60 18.31 -1.93
N PHE A 162 0.87 17.97 -2.99
CA PHE A 162 0.71 16.62 -3.48
C PHE A 162 1.76 16.25 -4.54
N GLY A 163 2.81 17.05 -4.72
CA GLY A 163 3.72 16.95 -5.87
C GLY A 163 4.49 15.64 -5.98
N ALA A 164 5.39 15.59 -6.96
CA ALA A 164 6.12 14.39 -7.39
C ALA A 164 7.05 13.76 -6.32
N SER A 165 7.15 14.28 -5.10
CA SER A 165 7.87 13.64 -3.99
C SER A 165 7.00 12.65 -3.20
N THR A 166 5.70 12.60 -3.49
CA THR A 166 4.75 11.69 -2.85
C THR A 166 4.79 10.29 -3.45
N THR A 167 4.22 9.31 -2.75
CA THR A 167 4.05 7.93 -3.22
C THR A 167 2.82 7.81 -4.14
N HIS A 168 3.03 7.25 -5.32
CA HIS A 168 1.97 6.94 -6.29
C HIS A 168 2.42 5.82 -7.24
N PHE A 169 1.46 5.24 -7.97
CA PHE A 169 1.67 4.07 -8.81
C PHE A 169 2.81 4.22 -9.83
N ASP A 170 2.98 5.39 -10.49
CA ASP A 170 4.06 5.58 -11.49
C ASP A 170 5.47 5.44 -10.90
N LYS A 171 5.62 5.58 -9.58
CA LYS A 171 6.88 5.33 -8.88
C LYS A 171 7.02 3.88 -8.42
N LEU A 172 5.90 3.24 -8.10
CA LEU A 172 5.89 1.86 -7.63
C LEU A 172 6.13 0.87 -8.78
N GLU A 173 5.45 1.07 -9.91
CA GLU A 173 5.53 0.19 -11.07
C GLU A 173 6.96 -0.10 -11.54
N PRO A 174 7.83 0.90 -11.80
CA PRO A 174 9.19 0.63 -12.26
C PRO A 174 10.02 -0.14 -11.22
N ARG A 175 9.70 -0.04 -9.91
CA ARG A 175 10.41 -0.77 -8.85
C ARG A 175 9.98 -2.23 -8.77
N ILE A 176 8.69 -2.52 -8.95
CA ILE A 176 8.22 -3.91 -9.04
C ILE A 176 8.78 -4.56 -10.31
N LEU A 177 8.68 -3.90 -11.46
CA LEU A 177 9.23 -4.40 -12.73
C LEU A 177 10.76 -4.52 -12.70
N GLY A 178 11.43 -3.63 -11.96
CA GLY A 178 12.87 -3.68 -11.70
C GLY A 178 13.31 -4.78 -10.72
N GLY A 179 12.36 -5.55 -10.16
CA GLY A 179 12.66 -6.68 -9.28
C GLY A 179 12.78 -6.33 -7.80
N GLY A 180 12.28 -5.18 -7.34
CA GLY A 180 12.34 -4.75 -5.94
C GLY A 180 11.72 -5.75 -4.96
N ALA A 181 10.65 -6.46 -5.38
CA ALA A 181 10.01 -7.51 -4.57
C ALA A 181 10.70 -8.88 -4.67
N GLY A 182 11.73 -9.02 -5.52
CA GLY A 182 12.41 -10.28 -5.79
C GLY A 182 11.45 -11.41 -6.15
N GLY A 183 11.42 -12.44 -5.29
CA GLY A 183 10.56 -13.62 -5.37
C GLY A 183 9.08 -13.36 -5.14
N CYS A 184 8.77 -12.37 -4.30
CA CYS A 184 7.48 -12.21 -3.64
C CYS A 184 6.35 -11.82 -4.62
N PRO A 185 5.21 -12.53 -4.61
CA PRO A 185 3.98 -12.07 -5.24
C PRO A 185 3.49 -10.76 -4.61
N VAL A 186 3.08 -9.81 -5.45
CA VAL A 186 2.59 -8.51 -4.99
C VAL A 186 1.25 -8.17 -5.64
N LEU A 187 0.27 -7.80 -4.82
CA LEU A 187 -1.00 -7.24 -5.30
C LEU A 187 -1.06 -5.75 -4.94
N VAL A 188 -1.26 -4.90 -5.94
CA VAL A 188 -1.35 -3.46 -5.76
C VAL A 188 -2.80 -3.02 -5.88
N PHE A 189 -3.24 -2.20 -4.92
CA PHE A 189 -4.51 -1.47 -4.94
C PHE A 189 -4.19 0.03 -4.99
N ALA A 190 -4.44 0.66 -6.14
CA ALA A 190 -4.20 2.09 -6.32
C ALA A 190 -5.52 2.88 -6.33
N MET A 191 -5.72 3.72 -5.32
CA MET A 191 -6.91 4.56 -5.14
C MET A 191 -7.09 5.52 -6.31
N THR A 192 -8.29 5.59 -6.88
CA THR A 192 -8.63 6.53 -7.97
C THR A 192 -9.42 7.74 -7.44
N PRO A 193 -9.63 8.80 -8.24
CA PRO A 193 -10.51 9.90 -7.84
C PRO A 193 -11.95 9.47 -7.51
N ALA A 194 -12.40 8.28 -7.95
CA ALA A 194 -13.77 7.83 -7.74
C ALA A 194 -14.11 7.53 -6.27
N ILE A 195 -13.10 7.34 -5.39
CA ILE A 195 -13.34 7.14 -3.96
C ILE A 195 -13.39 8.45 -3.17
N TYR A 196 -13.14 9.60 -3.82
CA TYR A 196 -13.27 10.91 -3.20
C TYR A 196 -14.73 11.19 -2.82
N VAL A 197 -14.92 11.75 -1.62
CA VAL A 197 -16.24 12.17 -1.13
C VAL A 197 -16.15 13.62 -0.66
N ASP A 198 -16.97 14.49 -1.25
CA ASP A 198 -17.15 15.84 -0.76
C ASP A 198 -18.10 15.84 0.46
N ASP A 199 -17.51 15.73 1.65
CA ASP A 199 -18.23 15.70 2.92
C ASP A 199 -18.56 17.09 3.48
N ARG A 200 -18.18 18.17 2.78
CA ARG A 200 -18.59 19.54 3.13
C ARG A 200 -20.09 19.78 2.94
N ALA A 201 -20.73 19.01 2.06
CA ALA A 201 -22.15 19.12 1.76
C ALA A 201 -23.06 18.45 2.81
N LYS A 202 -22.48 17.82 3.85
CA LYS A 202 -23.21 17.22 4.97
C LYS A 202 -23.06 18.09 6.23
N SER A 203 -23.61 19.30 6.19
CA SER A 203 -23.84 20.16 7.37
C SER A 203 -25.28 20.67 7.35
#